data_AF-A0A933FZE4-F1
#
_entry.id   AF-A0A933FZE4-F1
#
_cell.length_a   1.000
_cell.length_b   1.000
_cell.length_c   1.000
_cell.angle_alpha   90.00
_cell.angle_beta   90.00
_cell.angle_gamma   90.00
#
_symmetry.space_group_name_H-M   'P 1'
#
loop_
_entity.id
_entity.type
_entity.pdbx_description
1 polymer ?
#
loop_
_entity_poly.entity_id
_entity_poly.type
_entity_poly.pdbx_seq_one_letter_code
_entity_poly.pdbx_strand_id
1 'polypeptide(L)'
;MKELTIPNAALQDINSIEILRVWIAHQQQHVSVMTGIWDDPFAWGMMLSDLAKHVANAYQQQDDRDFEETLVRIKSGFDAEMDSPTDTPRGKIIGE
;
A
#
# COMPACT_ATOMS: atom_id res chain seq x y z
N MET A 1 13.52 14.60 4.86
CA MET A 1 12.28 13.92 4.43
C MET A 1 12.47 13.47 2.99
N LYS A 2 12.14 12.23 2.65
CA LYS A 2 12.23 11.71 1.27
C LYS A 2 10.84 11.21 0.87
N GLU A 3 10.17 11.97 0.00
CA GLU A 3 8.83 11.64 -0.50
C GLU A 3 8.87 11.10 -1.93
N LEU A 4 7.80 10.41 -2.33
CA LEU A 4 7.63 9.94 -3.70
C LEU A 4 7.05 11.07 -4.56
N THR A 5 7.40 11.08 -5.85
CA THR A 5 6.81 11.98 -6.83
C THR A 5 5.36 11.61 -7.11
N ILE A 6 4.48 12.60 -7.24
CA ILE A 6 3.10 12.38 -7.68
C ILE A 6 3.14 11.82 -9.11
N PRO A 7 2.39 10.73 -9.40
CA PRO A 7 2.30 10.20 -10.77
C PRO A 7 1.78 11.26 -11.74
N ASN A 8 2.36 11.33 -12.95
CA ASN A 8 1.94 12.30 -13.98
C ASN A 8 0.43 12.22 -14.29
N ALA A 9 -0.15 11.00 -14.27
CA ALA A 9 -1.59 10.81 -14.48
C ALA A 9 -2.44 11.51 -13.41
N ALA A 10 -2.00 11.52 -12.15
CA ALA A 10 -2.69 12.24 -11.08
C ALA A 10 -2.52 13.76 -11.25
N LEU A 11 -1.33 14.24 -11.61
CA LEU A 11 -1.11 15.68 -11.85
C LEU A 11 -1.99 16.25 -12.98
N GLN A 12 -2.39 15.43 -13.94
CA GLN A 12 -3.17 15.84 -15.10
C GLN A 12 -4.69 15.72 -14.89
N ASP A 13 -5.13 15.10 -13.81
CA ASP A 13 -6.55 14.90 -13.50
C ASP A 13 -6.95 15.74 -12.29
N ILE A 14 -7.82 16.72 -12.55
CA ILE A 14 -8.37 17.63 -11.52
C ILE A 14 -9.21 16.89 -10.47
N ASN A 15 -9.71 15.70 -10.80
CA ASN A 15 -10.48 14.86 -9.88
C ASN A 15 -9.61 13.79 -9.20
N SER A 16 -8.30 13.79 -9.43
CA SER A 16 -7.40 12.85 -8.76
C SER A 16 -7.40 13.05 -7.24
N ILE A 17 -7.29 11.94 -6.51
CA ILE A 17 -7.22 11.93 -5.05
C ILE A 17 -6.09 11.02 -4.59
N GLU A 18 -5.36 11.43 -3.55
CA GLU A 18 -4.42 10.56 -2.84
C GLU A 18 -5.21 9.72 -1.82
N ILE A 19 -5.17 8.40 -1.97
CA ILE A 19 -5.98 7.48 -1.14
C ILE A 19 -5.19 6.88 0.03
N LEU A 20 -3.87 6.78 -0.10
CA LEU A 20 -2.99 6.12 0.85
C LEU A 20 -1.60 6.76 0.78
N ARG A 21 -1.04 7.07 1.95
CA ARG A 21 0.35 7.48 2.10
C ARG A 21 0.99 6.75 3.27
N VAL A 22 2.07 6.04 3.00
CA VAL A 22 2.80 5.24 3.99
C VAL A 22 4.20 5.81 4.18
N TRP A 23 4.60 6.01 5.43
CA TRP A 23 5.91 6.50 5.82
C TRP A 23 6.58 5.54 6.80
N ILE A 24 7.90 5.47 6.72
CA ILE A 24 8.72 4.96 7.81
C ILE A 24 9.31 6.16 8.55
N ALA A 25 8.92 6.34 9.81
CA ALA A 25 9.45 7.36 10.69
C ALA A 25 9.59 6.78 12.11
N HIS A 26 10.62 7.16 12.85
CA HIS A 26 10.89 6.62 14.19
C HIS A 26 10.88 5.08 14.27
N GLN A 27 11.39 4.41 13.22
CA GLN A 27 11.41 2.94 13.08
C GLN A 27 10.02 2.28 13.07
N GLN A 28 8.96 3.06 12.82
CA GLN A 28 7.59 2.58 12.75
C GLN A 28 6.92 3.02 11.45
N GLN A 29 5.86 2.31 11.09
CA GLN A 29 5.01 2.68 9.97
C GLN A 29 3.99 3.75 10.41
N HIS A 30 3.88 4.81 9.62
CA HIS A 30 2.86 5.84 9.79
C HIS A 30 2.02 5.94 8.51
N VAL A 31 0.70 5.86 8.65
CA VAL A 31 -0.23 5.79 7.52
C VAL A 31 -1.21 6.96 7.58
N SER A 32 -1.43 7.61 6.44
CA SER A 32 -2.60 8.43 6.17
C SER A 32 -3.44 7.72 5.11
N VAL A 33 -4.73 7.53 5.37
CA VAL A 33 -5.65 6.82 4.47
C VAL A 33 -6.94 7.61 4.35
N MET A 34 -7.39 7.82 3.11
CA MET A 34 -8.70 8.38 2.83
C MET A 34 -9.72 7.24 2.85
N THR A 35 -10.70 7.34 3.73
CA THR A 35 -11.78 6.35 3.87
C THR A 35 -13.03 6.83 3.12
N GLY A 36 -14.00 5.92 2.90
CA GLY A 36 -15.26 6.24 2.23
C GLY A 36 -15.19 6.37 0.71
N ILE A 37 -14.10 5.92 0.08
CA ILE A 37 -13.93 5.93 -1.38
C ILE A 37 -14.76 4.82 -2.05
N TRP A 38 -14.83 3.66 -1.41
CA TRP A 38 -15.57 2.50 -1.88
C TRP A 38 -16.52 2.01 -0.81
N ASP A 39 -17.76 1.70 -1.21
CA ASP A 39 -18.77 1.14 -0.34
C ASP A 39 -18.48 -0.33 0.02
N ASP A 40 -17.92 -1.09 -0.93
CA ASP A 40 -17.58 -2.51 -0.74
C ASP A 40 -16.10 -2.67 -0.33
N PRO A 41 -15.81 -3.21 0.87
CA PRO A 41 -14.46 -3.52 1.31
C PRO A 41 -13.65 -4.43 0.37
N PHE A 42 -14.31 -5.22 -0.48
CA PHE A 42 -13.65 -6.05 -1.48
C PHE A 42 -12.72 -5.23 -2.41
N ALA A 43 -13.09 -3.97 -2.70
CA ALA A 43 -12.28 -3.07 -3.50
C ALA A 43 -10.91 -2.77 -2.86
N TRP A 44 -10.84 -2.68 -1.53
CA TRP A 44 -9.57 -2.54 -0.82
C TRP A 44 -8.69 -3.79 -0.99
N GLY A 45 -9.29 -4.98 -0.99
CA GLY A 45 -8.59 -6.23 -1.27
C GLY A 45 -7.98 -6.27 -2.67
N MET A 46 -8.72 -5.81 -3.69
CA MET A 46 -8.19 -5.69 -5.06
C MET A 46 -7.04 -4.69 -5.13
N MET A 47 -7.18 -3.52 -4.50
CA MET A 47 -6.13 -2.49 -4.46
C MET A 47 -4.84 -3.02 -3.80
N LEU A 48 -4.95 -3.73 -2.67
CA LEU A 48 -3.80 -4.36 -2.01
C LEU A 48 -3.13 -5.42 -2.90
N SER A 49 -3.91 -6.20 -3.65
CA SER A 49 -3.37 -7.17 -4.61
C SER A 49 -2.54 -6.48 -5.71
N ASP A 50 -3.04 -5.39 -6.27
CA ASP A 50 -2.33 -4.66 -7.31
C ASP A 50 -1.06 -3.97 -6.79
N LEU A 51 -1.10 -3.46 -5.55
CA LEU A 51 0.09 -2.95 -4.87
C LEU A 51 1.16 -4.05 -4.70
N ALA A 52 0.77 -5.26 -4.27
CA ALA A 52 1.69 -6.37 -4.13
C ALA A 52 2.35 -6.76 -5.47
N LYS A 53 1.58 -6.78 -6.57
CA LYS A 53 2.12 -7.03 -7.92
C LYS A 53 3.11 -5.94 -8.34
N HIS A 54 2.83 -4.67 -8.05
CA HIS A 54 3.78 -3.59 -8.35
C HIS A 54 5.10 -3.74 -7.59
N VAL A 55 5.06 -4.17 -6.33
CA VAL A 55 6.27 -4.46 -5.54
C VAL A 55 7.03 -5.64 -6.14
N ALA A 56 6.36 -6.74 -6.50
CA ALA A 56 6.99 -7.89 -7.15
C ALA A 56 7.68 -7.50 -8.47
N ASN A 57 6.99 -6.73 -9.31
CA ASN A 57 7.55 -6.18 -10.55
C ASN A 57 8.77 -5.28 -10.30
N ALA A 58 8.79 -4.50 -9.21
CA ALA A 58 9.96 -3.70 -8.85
C ALA A 58 11.17 -4.58 -8.48
N TYR A 59 10.98 -5.67 -7.72
CA TYR A 59 12.05 -6.62 -7.41
C TYR A 59 12.59 -7.31 -8.66
N GLN A 60 11.71 -7.68 -9.59
CA GLN A 60 12.13 -8.24 -10.88
C GLN A 60 13.00 -7.25 -11.66
N GLN A 61 12.62 -5.97 -11.72
CA GLN A 61 13.38 -4.95 -12.46
C GLN A 61 14.72 -4.58 -11.79
N GLN A 62 14.80 -4.64 -10.47
CA GLN A 62 15.99 -4.23 -9.72
C GLN A 62 17.03 -5.36 -9.57
N ASP A 63 16.54 -6.58 -9.31
CA ASP A 63 17.36 -7.69 -8.84
C ASP A 63 17.21 -8.96 -9.73
N ASP A 64 16.43 -8.91 -10.82
CA ASP A 64 16.11 -10.07 -11.69
C ASP A 64 15.46 -11.25 -10.95
N ARG A 65 14.71 -10.95 -9.87
CA ARG A 65 13.95 -11.96 -9.13
C ARG A 65 12.74 -12.44 -9.92
N ASP A 66 12.40 -13.71 -9.75
CA ASP A 66 11.17 -14.25 -10.31
C ASP A 66 9.94 -13.53 -9.71
N PHE A 67 9.05 -13.08 -10.60
CA PHE A 67 7.88 -12.29 -10.23
C PHE A 67 6.90 -13.10 -9.38
N GLU A 68 6.62 -14.34 -9.77
CA GLU A 68 5.61 -15.19 -9.12
C GLU A 68 6.13 -15.66 -7.75
N GLU A 69 7.39 -16.09 -7.67
CA GLU A 69 8.02 -16.43 -6.38
C GLU A 69 8.03 -15.23 -5.43
N THR A 70 8.30 -14.03 -5.95
CA THR A 70 8.28 -12.79 -5.15
C THR A 70 6.86 -12.49 -4.66
N LEU A 71 5.85 -12.61 -5.52
CA LEU A 71 4.46 -12.36 -5.15
C LEU A 71 3.95 -13.38 -4.12
N VAL A 72 4.29 -14.66 -4.28
CA VAL A 72 4.03 -15.70 -3.27
C VAL A 72 4.66 -15.32 -1.94
N ARG A 73 5.91 -14.86 -1.94
CA ARG A 73 6.61 -14.47 -0.71
C ARG A 73 5.98 -13.27 -0.02
N ILE A 74 5.51 -12.28 -0.79
CA ILE A 74 4.75 -11.12 -0.28
C ILE A 74 3.45 -11.60 0.35
N LYS A 75 2.69 -12.46 -0.36
CA LYS A 75 1.43 -13.01 0.14
C LYS A 75 1.63 -13.80 1.44
N SER A 76 2.67 -14.63 1.54
CA SER A 76 2.98 -15.36 2.78
C SER A 76 3.26 -14.43 3.97
N GLY A 77 3.91 -13.29 3.73
CA GLY A 77 4.13 -12.28 4.77
C GLY A 77 2.84 -11.60 5.21
N PHE A 78 1.97 -11.26 4.25
CA PHE A 78 0.64 -10.71 4.52
C PHE A 78 -0.22 -11.69 5.31
N ASP A 79 -0.35 -12.94 4.86
CA ASP A 79 -1.15 -13.97 5.54
C ASP A 79 -0.65 -14.19 6.98
N ALA A 80 0.68 -14.26 7.19
CA ALA A 80 1.26 -14.43 8.52
C ALA A 80 0.94 -13.28 9.48
N GLU A 81 1.00 -12.02 9.01
CA GLU A 81 0.63 -10.85 9.82
C GLU A 81 -0.89 -10.78 10.09
N MET A 82 -1.72 -11.23 9.15
CA MET A 82 -3.17 -11.32 9.35
C MET A 82 -3.55 -12.40 10.37
N ASP A 83 -2.87 -13.56 10.34
CA ASP A 83 -3.11 -14.68 11.24
C ASP A 83 -2.54 -14.45 12.64
N SER A 84 -1.40 -13.74 12.74
CA SER A 84 -0.74 -13.41 14.00
C SER A 84 -0.24 -11.96 14.00
N PRO A 85 -1.12 -10.98 14.25
CA PRO A 85 -0.76 -9.56 14.20
C PRO A 85 0.35 -9.20 15.18
N THR A 86 1.35 -8.47 14.68
CA THR A 86 2.48 -7.98 15.47
C THR A 86 2.31 -6.52 15.90
N ASP A 87 1.34 -5.81 15.33
CA ASP A 87 0.91 -4.47 15.76
C ASP A 87 -0.62 -4.34 15.75
N THR A 88 -1.12 -3.38 16.53
CA THR A 88 -2.54 -3.03 16.58
C THR A 88 -2.74 -1.66 15.93
N PRO A 89 -3.58 -1.55 14.88
CA PRO A 89 -3.88 -0.28 14.23
C PRO A 89 -4.40 0.76 15.25
N ARG A 90 -3.78 1.93 15.24
CA ARG A 90 -4.11 3.07 16.11
C ARG A 90 -4.22 4.34 15.26
N GLY A 91 -5.11 5.25 15.63
CA GLY A 91 -5.32 6.49 14.90
C GLY A 91 -6.65 7.16 15.25
N LYS A 92 -6.98 8.24 14.53
CA LYS A 92 -8.25 8.95 14.62
C LYS A 92 -8.67 9.46 13.24
N ILE A 93 -9.97 9.57 13.01
CA ILE A 93 -10.49 10.33 11.87
C ILE A 93 -10.16 11.80 12.09
N ILE A 94 -9.71 12.49 11.04
CA ILE A 94 -9.37 13.91 11.07
C ILE A 94 -10.38 14.64 10.18
N GLY A 95 -11.10 15.63 10.72
CA GLY A 95 -11.94 16.54 9.94
C GLY A 95 -13.42 16.17 9.82
N GLU A 96 -14.09 15.84 10.94
CA GLU A 96 -15.52 16.14 11.07
C GLU A 96 -15.73 17.63 11.40
#